data_AF-R6YYC9-F1
#
_entry.id   AF-R6YYC9-F1
#
_cell.length_a   1.000
_cell.length_b   1.000
_cell.length_c   1.000
_cell.angle_alpha   90.00
_cell.angle_beta   90.00
_cell.angle_gamma   90.00
#
_symmetry.space_group_name_H-M   'P 1'
#
loop_
_entity.id
_entity.type
_entity.pdbx_description
1 polymer ?
#
loop_
_entity_poly.entity_id
_entity_poly.type
_entity_poly.pdbx_seq_one_letter_code
_entity_poly.pdbx_strand_id
1 'polypeptide(L)'
;MFQDKLKDLRKEKGITQNELAKEIFVSRSLIAKFETGTVFPSREILEKIALYFDVPISELIEQDEATLVAVEAQDISKKINLVALITILIIAASYSIIGFLPIIRCCRYVYPIPPGQDYPNFEYYFVSIFSGSYNYRNPIGLISFFISICVVIFSILSLVLKKKYTPILRLVTYLLFFIDVFVALAAVFCCLSYIS
;
A
#
# COMPACT_ATOMS: atom_id res chain seq x y z
N MET A 1 31.03 -11.38 16.44
CA MET A 1 29.72 -10.73 16.70
C MET A 1 29.85 -9.23 16.51
N PHE A 2 28.87 -8.60 15.87
CA PHE A 2 28.89 -7.16 15.53
C PHE A 2 29.20 -6.24 16.72
N GLN A 3 28.59 -6.49 17.89
CA GLN A 3 28.74 -5.67 19.10
C GLN A 3 30.19 -5.54 19.56
N ASP A 4 30.96 -6.63 19.46
CA ASP A 4 32.34 -6.70 19.90
C ASP A 4 33.25 -5.99 18.88
N LYS A 5 33.03 -6.24 17.59
CA LYS A 5 33.75 -5.58 16.50
C LYS A 5 33.58 -4.06 16.54
N LEU A 6 32.36 -3.55 16.75
CA LEU A 6 32.11 -2.12 16.89
C LEU A 6 32.86 -1.51 18.08
N LYS A 7 32.84 -2.21 19.22
CA LYS A 7 33.53 -1.77 20.43
C LYS A 7 35.04 -1.77 20.27
N ASP A 8 35.58 -2.74 19.53
CA ASP A 8 37.01 -2.86 19.24
C ASP A 8 37.48 -1.78 18.29
N LEU A 9 36.78 -1.55 17.16
CA LEU A 9 37.07 -0.46 16.23
C LEU A 9 37.04 0.91 16.94
N ARG A 10 36.07 1.13 17.84
CA ARG A 10 35.98 2.36 18.63
C ARG A 10 37.20 2.53 19.55
N LYS A 11 37.63 1.46 20.22
CA LYS A 11 38.78 1.48 21.13
C LYS A 11 40.10 1.65 20.38
N GLU A 12 40.24 1.01 19.22
CA GLU A 12 41.42 1.12 18.36
C GLU A 12 41.61 2.56 17.87
N LYS A 13 40.51 3.24 17.51
CA LYS A 13 40.52 4.66 17.15
C LYS A 13 40.64 5.61 18.37
N GLY A 14 40.59 5.09 19.59
CA GLY A 14 40.76 5.85 20.84
C GLY A 14 39.62 6.80 21.22
N ILE A 15 38.44 6.65 20.63
CA ILE A 15 37.31 7.59 20.79
C ILE A 15 36.30 7.12 21.84
N THR A 16 35.51 8.04 22.39
CA THR A 16 34.41 7.72 23.32
C THR A 16 33.12 7.33 22.58
N GLN A 17 32.20 6.64 23.27
CA GLN A 17 30.86 6.35 22.71
C GLN A 17 30.11 7.62 22.30
N ASN A 18 30.36 8.74 23.01
CA ASN A 18 29.71 10.01 22.73
C ASN A 18 30.30 10.69 21.49
N GLU A 19 31.61 10.56 21.27
CA GLU A 19 32.26 11.01 20.03
C GLU A 19 31.75 10.23 18.83
N LEU A 20 31.77 8.89 18.90
CA LEU A 20 31.23 8.05 17.82
C LEU A 20 29.76 8.41 17.52
N ALA A 21 28.95 8.61 18.56
CA ALA A 21 27.55 9.01 18.39
C ALA A 21 27.39 10.34 17.65
N LYS A 22 28.26 11.33 17.93
CA LYS A 22 28.25 12.62 17.23
C LYS A 22 28.64 12.46 15.76
N GLU A 23 29.68 11.69 15.48
CA GLU A 23 30.19 11.50 14.11
C GLU A 23 29.17 10.81 13.20
N ILE A 24 28.43 9.81 13.70
CA ILE A 24 27.40 9.12 12.91
C ILE A 24 25.97 9.66 13.12
N PHE A 25 25.84 10.81 13.80
CA PHE A 25 24.58 11.52 14.05
C PHE A 25 23.50 10.68 14.76
N VAL A 26 23.86 9.98 15.83
CA VAL A 26 22.94 9.20 16.68
C VAL A 26 23.09 9.58 18.16
N SER A 27 22.22 9.04 19.03
CA SER A 27 22.37 9.25 20.47
C SER A 27 23.43 8.32 21.07
N ARG A 28 24.15 8.80 22.09
CA ARG A 28 25.10 7.98 22.87
C ARG A 28 24.45 6.69 23.39
N SER A 29 23.21 6.79 23.86
CA SER A 29 22.45 5.63 24.35
C SER A 29 22.21 4.58 23.26
N LEU A 30 22.11 4.98 21.99
CA LEU A 30 21.97 4.04 20.87
C LEU A 30 23.28 3.29 20.60
N ILE A 31 24.43 3.99 20.61
CA ILE A 31 25.76 3.35 20.53
C ILE A 31 25.95 2.35 21.67
N ALA A 32 25.57 2.72 22.90
CA ALA A 32 25.65 1.81 24.03
C ALA A 32 24.83 0.53 23.79
N LYS A 33 23.61 0.64 23.24
CA LYS A 33 22.77 -0.51 22.90
C LYS A 33 23.33 -1.39 21.79
N PHE A 34 24.09 -0.80 20.86
CA PHE A 34 24.80 -1.54 19.81
C PHE A 34 25.97 -2.34 20.39
N GLU A 35 26.79 -1.70 21.23
CA GLU A 35 27.93 -2.35 21.89
C GLU A 35 27.52 -3.41 22.94
N THR A 36 26.27 -3.39 23.41
CA THR A 36 25.70 -4.40 24.32
C THR A 36 24.84 -5.46 23.61
N GLY A 37 24.68 -5.37 22.29
CA GLY A 37 23.84 -6.30 21.50
C GLY A 37 22.34 -6.22 21.74
N THR A 38 21.88 -5.22 22.50
CA THR A 38 20.45 -5.07 22.82
C THR A 38 19.63 -4.65 21.61
N VAL A 39 20.26 -3.92 20.68
CA VAL A 39 19.65 -3.47 19.43
C VAL A 39 20.67 -3.70 18.32
N PHE A 40 20.20 -4.21 17.19
CA PHE A 40 21.01 -4.27 15.97
C PHE A 40 20.78 -2.99 15.14
N PRO A 41 21.83 -2.35 14.60
CA PRO A 41 21.70 -1.16 13.76
C PRO A 41 20.92 -1.42 12.46
N SER A 42 20.22 -0.40 11.96
CA SER A 42 19.63 -0.43 10.62
C SER A 42 20.71 -0.30 9.55
N ARG A 43 20.38 -0.67 8.30
CA ARG A 43 21.31 -0.55 7.15
C ARG A 43 21.97 0.82 7.03
N GLU A 44 21.18 1.88 7.13
CA GLU A 44 21.70 3.26 7.07
C GLU A 44 22.73 3.56 8.17
N ILE A 45 22.58 2.98 9.35
CA ILE A 45 23.52 3.17 10.47
C ILE A 45 24.78 2.31 10.24
N LEU A 46 24.61 1.08 9.74
CA LEU A 46 25.73 0.23 9.34
C LEU A 46 26.58 0.89 8.26
N GLU A 47 25.95 1.51 7.26
CA GLU A 47 26.63 2.29 6.22
C GLU A 47 27.41 3.47 6.81
N LYS A 48 26.84 4.20 7.78
CA LYS A 48 27.54 5.30 8.48
C LYS A 48 28.73 4.80 9.31
N ILE A 49 28.58 3.67 10.01
CA ILE A 49 29.64 3.06 10.79
C ILE A 49 30.77 2.57 9.87
N ALA A 50 30.41 1.87 8.78
CA ALA A 50 31.34 1.40 7.76
C ALA A 50 32.15 2.55 7.15
N LEU A 51 31.46 3.64 6.78
CA LEU A 51 32.09 4.84 6.24
C LEU A 51 33.02 5.53 7.27
N TYR A 52 32.62 5.59 8.54
CA TYR A 52 33.41 6.24 9.58
C TYR A 52 34.70 5.50 9.94
N PHE A 53 34.67 4.16 9.90
CA PHE A 53 35.83 3.30 10.19
C PHE A 53 36.57 2.86 8.93
N ASP A 54 36.11 3.25 7.74
CA ASP A 54 36.66 2.87 6.43
C ASP A 54 36.78 1.34 6.24
N VAL A 55 35.74 0.63 6.67
CA VAL A 55 35.65 -0.84 6.56
C VAL A 55 34.38 -1.23 5.80
N PRO A 56 34.40 -2.31 5.00
CA PRO A 56 33.20 -2.77 4.33
C PRO A 56 32.17 -3.30 5.33
N ILE A 57 30.88 -3.14 5.03
CA ILE A 57 29.78 -3.60 5.90
C ILE A 57 29.87 -5.10 6.21
N SER A 58 30.39 -5.88 5.25
CA SER A 58 30.63 -7.32 5.42
C SER A 58 31.62 -7.64 6.55
N GLU A 59 32.58 -6.75 6.82
CA GLU A 59 33.57 -6.93 7.87
C GLU A 59 33.05 -6.50 9.26
N LEU A 60 32.05 -5.62 9.30
CA LEU A 60 31.37 -5.26 10.56
C LEU A 60 30.51 -6.40 11.10
N ILE A 61 29.97 -7.23 10.20
CA ILE A 61 28.92 -8.22 10.50
C ILE A 61 29.46 -9.64 10.36
N GLU A 62 30.79 -9.83 10.39
CA GLU A 62 31.46 -11.14 10.21
C GLU A 62 30.64 -12.31 10.79
N GLN A 63 30.13 -13.14 9.87
CA GLN A 63 29.40 -14.41 10.07
C GLN A 63 27.96 -14.37 10.63
N ASP A 64 27.29 -13.23 10.71
CA ASP A 64 25.83 -13.20 10.95
C ASP A 64 25.05 -12.97 9.65
N GLU A 65 25.15 -13.90 8.68
CA GLU A 65 24.35 -13.88 7.45
C GLU A 65 22.85 -13.66 7.74
N ALA A 66 22.35 -14.26 8.82
CA ALA A 66 20.97 -14.11 9.27
C ALA A 66 20.59 -12.64 9.57
N THR A 67 21.52 -11.82 10.05
CA THR A 67 21.24 -10.40 10.37
C THR A 67 21.25 -9.52 9.13
N LEU A 68 22.16 -9.76 8.19
CA LEU A 68 22.15 -9.09 6.88
C LEU A 68 20.85 -9.39 6.13
N VAL A 69 20.45 -10.67 6.11
CA VAL A 69 19.18 -11.12 5.51
C VAL A 69 18.00 -10.44 6.21
N ALA A 70 18.01 -10.32 7.54
CA ALA A 70 16.93 -9.66 8.27
C ALA A 70 16.82 -8.16 7.98
N VAL A 71 17.96 -7.45 7.87
CA VAL A 71 17.99 -6.01 7.54
C VAL A 71 17.50 -5.77 6.11
N GLU A 72 17.97 -6.57 5.15
CA GLU A 72 17.53 -6.49 3.76
C GLU A 72 16.05 -6.83 3.62
N ALA A 73 15.57 -7.88 4.29
CA ALA A 73 14.16 -8.26 4.30
C ALA A 73 13.27 -7.15 4.88
N GLN A 74 13.72 -6.43 5.92
CA GLN A 74 12.98 -5.30 6.48
C GLN A 74 12.83 -4.14 5.48
N ASP A 75 13.88 -3.82 4.73
CA ASP A 75 13.83 -2.72 3.76
C ASP A 75 13.04 -3.11 2.50
N ILE A 76 13.17 -4.35 2.04
CA ILE A 76 12.33 -4.92 0.98
C ILE A 76 10.86 -4.87 1.39
N SER A 77 10.52 -5.34 2.59
CA SER A 77 9.14 -5.33 3.09
C SER A 77 8.53 -3.93 3.15
N LYS A 78 9.30 -2.91 3.57
CA LYS A 78 8.84 -1.51 3.55
C LYS A 78 8.53 -1.03 2.14
N LYS A 79 9.41 -1.31 1.17
CA LYS A 79 9.22 -0.93 -0.24
C LYS A 79 8.01 -1.63 -0.84
N ILE A 80 7.86 -2.94 -0.61
CA ILE A 80 6.72 -3.72 -1.09
C ILE A 80 5.41 -3.15 -0.56
N ASN A 81 5.32 -2.87 0.74
CA ASN A 81 4.12 -2.29 1.34
C ASN A 81 3.78 -0.91 0.76
N LEU A 82 4.79 -0.08 0.51
CA LEU A 82 4.59 1.24 -0.08
C LEU A 82 4.04 1.12 -1.50
N VAL A 83 4.63 0.26 -2.34
CA VAL A 83 4.15 0.00 -3.70
C VAL A 83 2.73 -0.54 -3.67
N ALA A 84 2.44 -1.52 -2.81
CA ALA A 84 1.10 -2.11 -2.66
C ALA A 84 0.05 -1.05 -2.31
N LEU A 85 0.32 -0.16 -1.34
CA LEU A 85 -0.61 0.91 -0.96
C LEU A 85 -0.89 1.89 -2.10
N ILE A 86 0.15 2.29 -2.85
CA ILE A 86 -0.01 3.17 -4.01
C ILE A 86 -0.83 2.48 -5.10
N THR A 87 -0.58 1.19 -5.37
CA THR A 87 -1.36 0.45 -6.36
C THR A 87 -2.83 0.33 -5.96
N ILE A 88 -3.13 0.04 -4.69
CA ILE A 88 -4.50 -0.03 -4.17
C ILE A 88 -5.19 1.34 -4.28
N LEU A 89 -4.48 2.42 -3.95
CA LEU A 89 -5.00 3.77 -4.04
C LEU A 89 -5.42 4.11 -5.48
N ILE A 90 -4.54 3.82 -6.46
CA ILE A 90 -4.81 4.07 -7.88
C ILE A 90 -6.00 3.25 -8.36
N ILE A 91 -6.05 1.96 -8.02
CA ILE A 91 -7.14 1.06 -8.43
C ILE A 91 -8.47 1.55 -7.86
N ALA A 92 -8.56 1.81 -6.55
CA ALA A 92 -9.79 2.26 -5.90
C ALA A 92 -10.25 3.64 -6.41
N ALA A 93 -9.31 4.57 -6.60
CA ALA A 93 -9.63 5.88 -7.17
C ALA A 93 -10.12 5.76 -8.62
N SER A 94 -9.49 4.92 -9.44
CA SER A 94 -9.91 4.69 -10.82
C SER A 94 -11.30 4.06 -10.90
N TYR A 95 -11.61 3.08 -10.04
CA TYR A 95 -12.92 2.45 -9.96
C TYR A 95 -14.00 3.46 -9.54
N SER A 96 -13.71 4.31 -8.56
CA SER A 96 -14.62 5.36 -8.10
C SER A 96 -14.99 6.35 -9.21
N ILE A 97 -14.08 6.62 -10.15
CA ILE A 97 -14.35 7.46 -11.33
C ILE A 97 -15.14 6.67 -12.38
N ILE A 98 -14.65 5.49 -12.77
CA ILE A 98 -15.25 4.66 -13.82
C ILE A 98 -16.68 4.25 -13.48
N GLY A 99 -16.97 3.97 -12.20
CA GLY A 99 -18.29 3.54 -11.72
C GLY A 99 -19.42 4.51 -12.04
N PHE A 100 -19.11 5.80 -12.25
CA PHE A 100 -20.07 6.86 -12.55
C PHE A 100 -20.04 7.32 -14.01
N LEU A 101 -19.05 6.89 -14.78
CA LEU A 101 -18.98 7.24 -16.19
C LEU A 101 -19.99 6.40 -17.00
N PRO A 102 -20.81 7.02 -17.86
CA PRO A 102 -21.77 6.30 -18.69
C PRO A 102 -21.07 5.68 -19.90
N ILE A 103 -20.31 4.60 -19.68
CA ILE A 103 -19.50 3.94 -20.72
C ILE A 103 -20.22 2.73 -21.31
N ILE A 104 -21.14 2.11 -20.56
CA ILE A 104 -21.83 0.89 -20.98
C ILE A 104 -22.96 1.28 -21.95
N ARG A 105 -22.84 0.83 -23.21
CA ARG A 105 -23.86 1.05 -24.24
C ARG A 105 -24.95 -0.01 -24.16
N CYS A 106 -26.19 0.45 -24.08
CA CYS A 106 -27.38 -0.39 -23.98
C CYS A 106 -28.34 -0.10 -25.13
N CYS A 107 -29.27 -1.02 -25.35
CA CYS A 107 -30.39 -0.83 -26.26
C CYS A 107 -31.70 -1.14 -25.57
N ARG A 108 -32.77 -0.40 -25.90
CA ARG A 108 -34.14 -0.72 -25.48
C ARG A 108 -35.10 -0.57 -26.65
N TYR A 109 -36.18 -1.33 -26.59
CA TYR A 109 -37.31 -1.17 -27.50
C TYR A 109 -38.16 0.01 -27.10
N VAL A 110 -38.53 0.83 -28.08
CA VAL A 110 -39.42 1.99 -27.88
C VAL A 110 -40.84 1.60 -28.23
N TYR A 111 -41.74 1.74 -27.26
CA TYR A 111 -43.18 1.52 -27.41
C TYR A 111 -43.94 2.85 -27.18
N PRO A 112 -45.12 3.04 -27.82
CA PRO A 112 -45.84 2.10 -28.71
C PRO A 112 -45.22 2.02 -30.11
N ILE A 113 -45.55 0.95 -30.85
CA ILE A 113 -45.09 0.74 -32.24
C ILE A 113 -45.72 1.82 -33.15
N PRO A 114 -44.93 2.55 -33.97
CA PRO A 114 -45.48 3.55 -34.89
C PRO A 114 -46.45 2.94 -35.92
N PRO A 115 -47.49 3.68 -36.32
CA PRO A 115 -48.44 3.20 -37.32
C PRO A 115 -47.73 2.92 -38.66
N GLY A 116 -47.95 1.73 -39.21
CA GLY A 116 -47.30 1.27 -40.45
C GLY A 116 -46.02 0.45 -40.25
N GLN A 117 -45.62 0.16 -39.01
CA GLN A 117 -44.54 -0.77 -38.67
C GLN A 117 -45.07 -1.98 -37.89
N ASP A 118 -44.51 -3.17 -38.14
CA ASP A 118 -44.84 -4.40 -37.42
C ASP A 118 -43.94 -4.64 -36.19
N TYR A 119 -42.86 -3.86 -36.05
CA TYR A 119 -41.86 -4.02 -34.98
C TYR A 119 -41.47 -2.66 -34.37
N PRO A 120 -41.16 -2.62 -33.06
CA PRO A 120 -40.72 -1.42 -32.37
C PRO A 120 -39.33 -0.96 -32.85
N ASN A 121 -39.09 0.36 -32.77
CA ASN A 121 -37.77 0.93 -33.00
C ASN A 121 -36.84 0.67 -31.81
N PHE A 122 -35.53 0.65 -32.08
CA PHE A 122 -34.49 0.54 -31.06
C PHE A 122 -33.88 1.90 -30.76
N GLU A 123 -33.65 2.18 -29.48
CA GLU A 123 -32.91 3.36 -29.03
C GLU A 123 -31.66 2.92 -28.25
N TYR A 124 -30.50 3.50 -28.58
CA TYR A 124 -29.27 3.31 -27.81
C TYR A 124 -29.15 4.37 -26.72
N TYR A 125 -28.78 3.95 -25.53
CA TYR A 125 -28.48 4.84 -24.42
C TYR A 125 -27.25 4.34 -23.67
N PHE A 126 -26.60 5.23 -22.93
CA PHE A 126 -25.43 4.91 -22.14
C PHE A 126 -25.76 4.91 -20.65
N VAL A 127 -25.22 3.95 -19.92
CA VAL A 127 -25.35 3.84 -18.47
C VAL A 127 -23.99 3.62 -17.82
N SER A 128 -23.91 4.12 -16.59
CA SER A 128 -22.81 3.83 -15.67
C SER A 128 -23.09 2.55 -14.88
N ILE A 129 -22.06 1.95 -14.28
CA ILE A 129 -22.19 0.79 -13.40
C ILE A 129 -23.16 1.10 -12.24
N PHE A 130 -23.07 2.33 -11.71
CA PHE A 130 -23.98 2.84 -10.69
C PHE A 130 -25.43 2.89 -11.18
N SER A 131 -25.69 3.65 -12.26
CA SER A 131 -27.06 3.86 -12.76
C SER A 131 -27.71 2.55 -13.23
N GLY A 132 -26.91 1.65 -13.82
CA GLY A 132 -27.41 0.37 -14.33
C GLY A 132 -27.92 -0.56 -13.23
N SER A 133 -27.35 -0.52 -12.02
CA SER A 133 -27.91 -1.27 -10.88
C SER A 133 -29.01 -0.49 -10.16
N TYR A 134 -28.84 0.82 -9.99
CA TYR A 134 -29.75 1.66 -9.22
C TYR A 134 -31.15 1.76 -9.85
N ASN A 135 -31.23 1.84 -11.19
CA ASN A 135 -32.50 1.90 -11.92
C ASN A 135 -33.39 0.67 -11.69
N TYR A 136 -32.79 -0.47 -11.35
CA TYR A 136 -33.49 -1.73 -11.06
C TYR A 136 -33.66 -1.96 -9.55
N ARG A 137 -33.59 -0.89 -8.75
CA ARG A 137 -33.72 -0.89 -7.28
C ARG A 137 -32.66 -1.73 -6.56
N ASN A 138 -31.50 -1.97 -7.18
CA ASN A 138 -30.38 -2.66 -6.56
C ASN A 138 -29.29 -1.66 -6.13
N PRO A 139 -29.05 -1.46 -4.82
CA PRO A 139 -28.10 -0.47 -4.31
C PRO A 139 -26.64 -0.92 -4.38
N ILE A 140 -26.33 -2.10 -4.92
CA ILE A 140 -24.98 -2.69 -4.88
C ILE A 140 -23.90 -1.78 -5.50
N GLY A 141 -24.22 -1.08 -6.59
CA GLY A 141 -23.32 -0.10 -7.20
C GLY A 141 -22.98 1.05 -6.26
N LEU A 142 -23.97 1.57 -5.53
CA LEU A 142 -23.78 2.64 -4.54
C LEU A 142 -22.93 2.16 -3.36
N ILE A 143 -23.19 0.94 -2.89
CA ILE A 143 -22.43 0.32 -1.79
C ILE A 143 -20.96 0.17 -2.21
N SER A 144 -20.70 -0.33 -3.43
CA SER A 144 -19.34 -0.46 -3.97
C SER A 144 -18.60 0.88 -3.99
N PHE A 145 -19.28 1.97 -4.36
CA PHE A 145 -18.67 3.29 -4.40
C PHE A 145 -18.25 3.79 -3.01
N PHE A 146 -19.12 3.67 -2.02
CA PHE A 146 -18.79 4.11 -0.66
C PHE A 146 -17.67 3.27 -0.04
N ILE A 147 -17.65 1.96 -0.30
CA ILE A 147 -16.54 1.09 0.14
C ILE A 147 -15.23 1.54 -0.53
N SER A 148 -15.25 1.81 -1.84
CA SER A 148 -14.06 2.26 -2.56
C SER A 148 -13.54 3.62 -2.06
N ILE A 149 -14.43 4.58 -1.75
CA ILE A 149 -14.04 5.84 -1.09
C ILE A 149 -13.40 5.57 0.27
N CYS A 150 -13.98 4.69 1.08
CA CYS A 150 -13.40 4.31 2.36
C CYS A 150 -11.98 3.73 2.17
N VAL A 151 -11.77 2.84 1.21
CA VAL A 151 -10.45 2.27 0.88
C VAL A 151 -9.45 3.37 0.51
N VAL A 152 -9.85 4.35 -0.31
CA VAL A 152 -9.01 5.51 -0.66
C VAL A 152 -8.62 6.31 0.59
N ILE A 153 -9.58 6.63 1.45
CA ILE A 153 -9.33 7.37 2.69
C ILE A 153 -8.36 6.61 3.61
N PHE A 154 -8.60 5.31 3.81
CA PHE A 154 -7.76 4.46 4.66
C PHE A 154 -6.34 4.32 4.08
N SER A 155 -6.20 4.21 2.76
CA SER A 155 -4.89 4.15 2.09
C SER A 155 -4.10 5.45 2.26
N ILE A 156 -4.74 6.62 2.08
CA ILE A 156 -4.10 7.93 2.32
C ILE A 156 -3.69 8.06 3.80
N LEU A 157 -4.59 7.70 4.71
CA LEU A 157 -4.34 7.77 6.15
C LEU A 157 -3.16 6.87 6.56
N SER A 158 -3.01 5.70 5.93
CA SER A 158 -1.89 4.77 6.11
C SER A 158 -0.53 5.35 5.67
N LEU A 159 -0.52 6.24 4.68
CA LEU A 159 0.68 6.93 4.21
C LEU A 159 1.06 8.14 5.08
N VAL A 160 0.07 8.85 5.62
CA VAL A 160 0.28 10.12 6.35
C VAL A 160 0.51 9.92 7.86
N LEU A 161 -0.10 8.91 8.49
CA LEU A 161 -0.03 8.75 9.95
C LEU A 161 1.33 8.25 10.45
N LYS A 162 1.64 8.61 11.71
CA LYS A 162 2.87 8.20 12.43
C LYS A 162 3.00 6.67 12.49
N LYS A 163 4.25 6.19 12.41
CA LYS A 163 4.64 4.76 12.35
C LYS A 163 3.90 3.82 13.32
N LYS A 164 3.49 4.29 14.52
CA LYS A 164 2.83 3.48 15.55
C LYS A 164 1.53 2.81 15.09
N TYR A 165 0.69 3.50 14.30
CA TYR A 165 -0.62 2.97 13.87
C TYR A 165 -0.62 2.38 12.45
N THR A 166 0.50 2.53 11.73
CA THR A 166 0.64 2.06 10.35
C THR A 166 0.38 0.56 10.14
N PRO A 167 0.79 -0.39 11.00
CA PRO A 167 0.57 -1.81 10.71
C PRO A 167 -0.91 -2.21 10.79
N ILE A 168 -1.63 -1.74 11.81
CA ILE A 168 -3.07 -2.03 11.99
C ILE A 168 -3.85 -1.41 10.83
N LEU A 169 -3.53 -0.16 10.48
CA LEU A 169 -4.22 0.55 9.42
C LEU A 169 -4.03 -0.10 8.04
N ARG A 170 -2.82 -0.61 7.76
CA ARG A 170 -2.54 -1.38 6.53
C ARG A 170 -3.36 -2.67 6.47
N LEU A 171 -3.42 -3.41 7.58
CA LEU A 171 -4.21 -4.62 7.66
C LEU A 171 -5.69 -4.34 7.34
N VAL A 172 -6.26 -3.31 7.96
CA VAL A 172 -7.64 -2.88 7.71
C VAL A 172 -7.82 -2.46 6.25
N THR A 173 -6.88 -1.72 5.68
CA THR A 173 -6.92 -1.28 4.27
C THR A 173 -6.95 -2.48 3.31
N TYR A 174 -6.10 -3.49 3.54
CA TYR A 174 -6.06 -4.69 2.70
C TYR A 174 -7.33 -5.54 2.82
N LEU A 175 -7.89 -5.68 4.02
CA LEU A 175 -9.16 -6.38 4.23
C LEU A 175 -10.32 -5.65 3.56
N LEU A 176 -10.40 -4.33 3.69
CA LEU A 176 -11.42 -3.51 3.03
C LEU A 176 -11.28 -3.58 1.51
N PHE A 177 -10.06 -3.51 0.97
CA PHE A 177 -9.83 -3.65 -0.46
C PHE A 177 -10.24 -5.02 -0.99
N PHE A 178 -9.94 -6.09 -0.26
CA PHE A 178 -10.39 -7.44 -0.63
C PHE A 178 -11.91 -7.49 -0.73
N ILE A 179 -12.64 -6.95 0.25
CA ILE A 179 -14.10 -6.88 0.21
C ILE A 179 -14.57 -6.00 -0.96
N ASP A 180 -13.95 -4.84 -1.18
CA ASP A 180 -14.29 -3.91 -2.27
C ASP A 180 -14.24 -4.60 -3.64
N VAL A 181 -13.21 -5.42 -3.89
CA VAL A 181 -13.07 -6.15 -5.15
C VAL A 181 -14.26 -7.08 -5.41
N PHE A 182 -14.73 -7.82 -4.40
CA PHE A 182 -15.91 -8.69 -4.57
C PHE A 182 -17.18 -7.89 -4.82
N VAL A 183 -17.38 -6.80 -4.07
CA VAL A 183 -18.57 -5.96 -4.20
C VAL A 183 -18.58 -5.23 -5.55
N ALA A 184 -17.42 -4.75 -6.02
CA ALA A 184 -17.26 -4.13 -7.32
C ALA A 184 -17.55 -5.10 -8.47
N LEU A 185 -17.03 -6.33 -8.40
CA LEU A 185 -17.34 -7.37 -9.37
C LEU A 185 -18.84 -7.72 -9.39
N ALA A 186 -19.46 -7.84 -8.21
CA ALA A 186 -20.89 -8.06 -8.11
C ALA A 186 -21.71 -6.89 -8.69
N ALA A 187 -21.28 -5.65 -8.46
CA ALA A 187 -21.93 -4.46 -9.02
C ALA A 187 -21.86 -4.44 -10.56
N VAL A 188 -20.70 -4.77 -11.14
CA VAL A 188 -20.55 -4.89 -12.59
C VAL A 188 -21.42 -6.01 -13.14
N PHE A 189 -21.41 -7.18 -12.50
CA PHE A 189 -22.22 -8.32 -12.93
C PHE A 189 -23.72 -8.03 -12.89
N CYS A 190 -24.21 -7.46 -11.78
CA CYS A 190 -25.60 -7.04 -11.67
C CYS A 190 -25.96 -6.01 -12.74
N CYS A 191 -25.09 -5.01 -12.96
CA CYS A 191 -25.31 -4.01 -13.99
C CYS A 191 -25.48 -4.65 -15.37
N LEU A 192 -24.57 -5.55 -15.76
CA LEU A 192 -24.65 -6.24 -17.05
C LEU A 192 -25.90 -7.14 -17.16
N SER A 193 -26.26 -7.85 -16.09
CA SER A 193 -27.41 -8.74 -16.08
C SER A 193 -28.76 -8.03 -16.23
N TYR A 194 -28.86 -6.76 -15.82
CA TYR A 194 -30.10 -5.98 -15.99
C TYR A 194 -30.20 -5.31 -17.36
N ILE A 195 -29.07 -5.23 -18.07
CA ILE A 195 -28.92 -4.56 -19.36
C ILE A 195 -29.08 -5.55 -20.52
N SER A 196 -28.71 -6.81 -20.32
CA SER A 196 -28.90 -7.94 -21.25
C SER A 196 -30.37 -8.36 -21.35
#